data_AF-A0A9D6J6S1-F1
#
_entry.id   AF-A0A9D6J6S1-F1
#
_cell.length_a   1.000
_cell.length_b   1.000
_cell.length_c   1.000
_cell.angle_alpha   90.00
_cell.angle_beta   90.00
_cell.angle_gamma   90.00
#
_symmetry.space_group_name_H-M   'P 1'
#
loop_
_entity.id
_entity.type
_entity.pdbx_description
1 polymer ?
#
loop_
_entity_poly.entity_id
_entity_poly.type
_entity_poly.pdbx_seq_one_letter_code
_entity_poly.pdbx_strand_id
1 'polypeptide(L)'
;MRRTLSSNLIRPVFLLTLTFEIITVFFRFGLGLESSRDTASILGKLTLGVRIHHGYIGFLILFFSAVFSLPPIWKRRFIILGWALFISDLVHHFLVLWVTTGSPQLDLLYPKN
;
A
#
# COMPACT_ATOMS: atom_id res chain seq x y z
N MET A 1 -3.88 -20.80 -28.48
CA MET A 1 -4.46 -21.28 -27.21
C MET A 1 -4.52 -20.14 -26.20
N ARG A 2 -5.61 -19.34 -26.16
CA ARG A 2 -5.81 -18.32 -25.11
C ARG A 2 -6.24 -19.06 -23.84
N ARG A 3 -5.31 -19.34 -22.92
CA ARG A 3 -5.68 -19.68 -21.54
C ARG A 3 -6.29 -18.43 -20.92
N THR A 4 -7.61 -18.34 -20.94
CA THR A 4 -8.35 -17.41 -20.11
C THR A 4 -8.09 -17.83 -18.66
N LEU A 5 -7.27 -17.04 -17.96
CA LEU A 5 -7.12 -17.17 -16.51
C LEU A 5 -8.45 -16.75 -15.87
N SER A 6 -9.46 -17.62 -15.94
CA SER A 6 -10.60 -17.58 -15.03
C SER A 6 -10.03 -17.79 -13.64
N SER A 7 -9.79 -16.69 -12.94
CA SER A 7 -9.16 -16.73 -11.64
C SER A 7 -9.83 -15.68 -10.80
N ASN A 8 -10.52 -16.14 -9.77
CA ASN A 8 -11.05 -15.29 -8.73
C ASN A 8 -9.90 -14.42 -8.19
N LEU A 9 -9.96 -13.11 -8.47
CA LEU A 9 -8.99 -12.12 -8.00
C LEU A 9 -9.34 -11.63 -6.60
N ILE A 10 -10.61 -11.70 -6.22
CA ILE A 10 -11.13 -11.16 -4.95
C ILE A 10 -10.49 -11.88 -3.77
N ARG A 11 -10.51 -13.22 -3.77
CA ARG A 11 -9.94 -14.01 -2.65
C ARG A 11 -8.45 -13.70 -2.40
N PRO A 12 -7.54 -13.76 -3.39
CA PRO A 12 -6.14 -13.45 -3.14
C PRO A 12 -5.89 -11.98 -2.82
N VAL A 13 -6.63 -11.04 -3.41
CA VAL A 13 -6.55 -9.61 -3.03
C VAL A 13 -6.94 -9.43 -1.57
N PHE A 14 -8.10 -9.94 -1.16
CA PHE A 14 -8.58 -9.84 0.21
C PHE A 14 -7.61 -10.42 1.23
N LEU A 15 -7.12 -11.65 1.00
CA LEU A 15 -6.16 -12.29 1.91
C LEU A 15 -4.86 -11.49 2.01
N LEU A 16 -4.37 -10.97 0.88
CA LEU A 16 -3.13 -10.21 0.87
C LEU A 16 -3.30 -8.80 1.49
N THR A 17 -4.45 -8.15 1.29
CA THR A 17 -4.83 -6.91 1.99
C THR A 17 -4.84 -7.14 3.50
N LEU A 18 -5.47 -8.20 3.98
CA LEU A 18 -5.50 -8.52 5.41
C LEU A 18 -4.09 -8.74 5.96
N THR A 19 -3.24 -9.45 5.23
CA THR A 19 -1.83 -9.66 5.60
C THR A 19 -1.08 -8.33 5.70
N PHE A 20 -1.19 -7.44 4.71
CA PHE A 20 -0.54 -6.13 4.77
C PHE A 20 -1.08 -5.27 5.90
N GLU A 21 -2.38 -5.31 6.17
CA GLU A 21 -2.97 -4.56 7.26
C GLU A 21 -2.47 -5.06 8.62
N ILE A 22 -2.46 -6.37 8.85
CA ILE A 22 -1.94 -6.96 10.10
C ILE A 22 -0.49 -6.54 10.32
N ILE A 23 0.33 -6.60 9.28
CA ILE A 23 1.74 -6.18 9.33
C ILE A 23 1.84 -4.69 9.66
N THR A 24 1.09 -3.84 8.96
CA THR A 24 1.09 -2.38 9.16
C THR A 24 0.64 -2.01 10.56
N VAL A 25 -0.43 -2.61 11.06
CA VAL A 25 -0.95 -2.41 12.42
C VAL A 25 0.05 -2.87 13.46
N PHE A 26 0.67 -4.04 13.27
CA PHE A 26 1.71 -4.54 14.17
C PHE A 26 2.89 -3.57 14.27
N PHE A 27 3.38 -3.06 13.14
CA PHE A 27 4.47 -2.07 13.15
C PHE A 27 4.04 -0.75 13.78
N ARG A 28 2.85 -0.26 13.44
CA ARG A 28 2.31 1.02 13.92
C ARG A 28 2.07 1.02 15.43
N PHE A 29 1.37 0.02 15.95
CA PHE A 29 0.90 0.01 17.34
C PHE A 29 1.67 -0.97 18.23
N GLY A 30 2.18 -2.06 17.66
CA GLY A 30 3.01 -3.03 18.40
C GLY A 30 4.44 -2.53 18.62
N LEU A 31 5.06 -1.94 17.59
CA LEU A 31 6.40 -1.36 17.70
C LEU A 31 6.40 0.18 17.81
N GLY A 32 5.22 0.81 17.74
CA GLY A 32 5.09 2.25 17.87
C GLY A 32 5.72 3.03 16.71
N LEU A 33 5.90 2.43 15.53
CA LEU A 33 6.56 3.06 14.39
C LEU A 33 5.65 4.11 13.75
N GLU A 34 6.20 5.30 13.54
CA GLU A 34 5.54 6.37 12.81
C GLU A 34 6.40 6.83 11.65
N SER A 35 5.83 6.92 10.44
CA SER A 35 6.57 7.44 9.29
C SER A 35 7.08 8.86 9.54
N SER A 36 6.24 9.69 10.17
CA SER A 36 6.54 11.06 10.63
C SER A 36 7.86 11.19 11.41
N ARG A 37 8.16 10.22 12.27
CA ARG A 37 9.27 10.25 13.22
C ARG A 37 10.43 9.38 12.74
N ASP A 38 10.14 8.15 12.35
CA ASP A 38 11.13 7.09 12.19
C ASP A 38 11.66 7.01 10.75
N THR A 39 10.88 7.43 9.75
CA THR A 39 11.32 7.40 8.34
C THR A 39 11.64 8.77 7.75
N ALA A 40 11.29 9.86 8.42
CA ALA A 40 11.47 11.22 7.91
C ALA A 40 12.94 11.57 7.60
N SER A 41 13.89 11.12 8.42
CA SER A 41 15.31 11.47 8.27
C SER A 41 16.01 10.79 7.09
N ILE A 42 15.55 9.60 6.71
CA ILE A 42 16.10 8.79 5.61
C ILE A 42 15.23 8.94 4.36
N LEU A 43 13.97 8.50 4.45
CA LEU A 43 13.06 8.53 3.31
C LEU A 43 12.72 9.97 2.94
N GLY A 44 12.48 10.85 3.91
CA GLY A 44 12.20 12.26 3.61
C GLY A 44 13.32 12.98 2.86
N LYS A 45 14.59 12.61 3.04
CA LYS A 45 15.69 13.16 2.22
C LYS A 45 15.72 12.54 0.82
N LEU A 46 15.55 11.22 0.73
CA LEU A 46 15.53 10.47 -0.53
C LEU A 46 14.38 10.88 -1.45
N THR A 47 13.23 11.25 -0.88
CA THR A 47 12.01 11.59 -1.61
C THR A 47 11.76 13.09 -1.69
N LEU A 48 12.77 13.91 -1.37
CA LEU A 48 12.67 15.38 -1.38
C LEU A 48 11.50 15.91 -0.53
N GLY A 49 11.22 15.24 0.59
CA GLY A 49 10.18 15.59 1.55
C GLY A 49 8.84 14.90 1.30
N VAL A 50 8.67 14.11 0.24
CA VAL A 50 7.42 13.39 -0.05
C VAL A 50 7.26 12.18 0.87
N ARG A 51 6.11 12.08 1.54
CA ARG A 51 5.76 10.88 2.31
C ARG A 51 5.30 9.77 1.37
N ILE A 52 5.89 8.59 1.53
CA ILE A 52 5.54 7.44 0.71
C ILE A 52 4.58 6.57 1.49
N HIS A 53 3.35 6.53 1.00
CA HIS A 53 2.31 5.61 1.42
C HIS A 53 2.43 4.32 0.59
N HIS A 54 2.21 3.15 1.19
CA HIS A 54 2.26 1.90 0.42
C HIS A 54 1.13 1.84 -0.61
N GLY A 55 0.08 2.64 -0.44
CA GLY A 55 -0.94 2.88 -1.45
C GLY A 55 -0.40 3.47 -2.75
N TYR A 56 0.63 4.34 -2.70
CA TYR A 56 1.25 4.90 -3.91
C TYR A 56 2.01 3.83 -4.69
N ILE A 57 2.69 2.93 -3.98
CA ILE A 57 3.36 1.78 -4.58
C ILE A 57 2.32 0.85 -5.23
N GLY A 58 1.20 0.59 -4.53
CA GLY A 58 0.09 -0.18 -5.07
C GLY A 58 -0.46 0.42 -6.37
N PHE A 59 -0.69 1.73 -6.39
CA PHE A 59 -1.16 2.45 -7.57
C PHE A 59 -0.16 2.38 -8.73
N LEU A 60 1.14 2.57 -8.49
CA LEU A 60 2.18 2.46 -9.52
C LEU A 60 2.24 1.05 -10.12
N ILE A 61 2.10 0.01 -9.30
CA ILE A 61 2.05 -1.40 -9.77
C ILE A 61 0.82 -1.62 -10.67
N LEU A 62 -0.35 -1.10 -10.26
CA LEU A 62 -1.57 -1.19 -11.07
C LEU A 62 -1.40 -0.47 -12.40
N PHE A 63 -0.89 0.76 -12.38
CA PHE A 63 -0.60 1.55 -13.57
C PHE A 63 0.36 0.80 -14.52
N PHE A 64 1.47 0.28 -13.99
CA PHE A 64 2.41 -0.52 -14.78
C PHE A 64 1.75 -1.77 -15.38
N SER A 65 0.92 -2.47 -14.62
CA SER A 65 0.20 -3.67 -15.10
C SER A 65 -0.83 -3.36 -16.21
N ALA A 66 -1.32 -2.12 -16.26
CA ALA A 66 -2.29 -1.65 -17.24
C ALA A 66 -1.60 -1.17 -18.52
N VAL A 67 -0.50 -0.42 -18.40
CA VAL A 67 0.23 0.19 -19.53
C VAL A 67 1.09 -0.84 -20.27
N PHE A 68 1.75 -1.75 -19.57
CA PHE A 68 2.70 -2.67 -20.18
C PHE A 68 2.06 -4.02 -20.54
N SER A 69 2.50 -4.57 -21.67
CA SER A 69 2.10 -5.91 -22.11
C SER A 69 2.89 -6.98 -21.34
N LEU A 70 2.36 -7.36 -20.19
CA LEU A 70 2.96 -8.39 -19.33
C LEU A 70 2.44 -9.79 -19.67
N PRO A 71 3.26 -10.85 -19.49
CA PRO A 71 2.76 -12.22 -19.56
C PRO A 71 1.58 -12.43 -18.59
N PRO A 72 0.56 -13.24 -18.93
CA PRO A 72 -0.68 -13.33 -18.16
C PRO A 72 -0.49 -13.62 -16.66
N ILE A 73 0.50 -14.45 -16.31
CA ILE A 73 0.83 -14.77 -14.92
C ILE A 73 1.34 -13.56 -14.14
N TRP A 74 2.18 -12.73 -14.75
CA TRP A 74 2.75 -11.53 -14.14
C TRP A 74 1.72 -10.43 -14.04
N LYS A 75 0.91 -10.23 -15.09
CA LYS A 75 -0.21 -9.29 -15.05
C LYS A 75 -1.15 -9.60 -13.90
N ARG A 76 -1.53 -10.87 -13.73
CA ARG A 76 -2.38 -11.32 -12.61
C ARG A 76 -1.73 -11.03 -11.25
N ARG A 77 -0.44 -11.35 -11.07
CA ARG A 77 0.29 -11.10 -9.81
C ARG A 77 0.34 -9.61 -9.48
N PHE A 78 0.59 -8.76 -10.46
CA PHE A 78 0.67 -7.31 -10.26
C PHE A 78 -0.68 -6.71 -9.93
N ILE A 79 -1.76 -7.17 -10.58
CA ILE A 79 -3.12 -6.74 -10.23
C ILE A 79 -3.44 -7.13 -8.77
N ILE A 80 -3.11 -8.35 -8.35
CA ILE A 80 -3.35 -8.80 -6.97
C ILE A 80 -2.54 -7.96 -5.98
N LEU A 81 -1.23 -7.81 -6.23
CA LEU A 81 -0.33 -7.06 -5.34
C LEU A 81 -0.71 -5.59 -5.27
N GLY A 82 -0.99 -4.97 -6.41
CA GLY A 82 -1.33 -3.56 -6.52
C GLY A 82 -2.63 -3.22 -5.80
N TRP A 83 -3.70 -3.99 -6.03
CA TRP A 83 -4.96 -3.81 -5.29
C TRP A 83 -4.80 -4.10 -3.80
N ALA A 84 -4.03 -5.12 -3.42
CA ALA A 84 -3.87 -5.48 -2.02
C ALA A 84 -3.20 -4.35 -1.21
N LEU A 85 -2.11 -3.78 -1.74
CA LEU A 85 -1.40 -2.64 -1.16
C LEU A 85 -2.29 -1.39 -1.12
N PHE A 86 -2.95 -1.06 -2.24
CA PHE A 86 -3.80 0.12 -2.33
C PHE A 86 -4.96 0.07 -1.34
N ILE A 87 -5.68 -1.05 -1.27
CA ILE A 87 -6.80 -1.22 -0.36
C ILE A 87 -6.32 -1.24 1.10
N SER A 88 -5.19 -1.90 1.41
CA SER A 88 -4.66 -1.88 2.78
C SER A 88 -4.30 -0.46 3.21
N ASP A 89 -3.70 0.35 2.35
CA ASP A 89 -3.39 1.75 2.66
C ASP A 89 -4.66 2.56 2.99
N LEU A 90 -5.70 2.42 2.17
CA LEU A 90 -6.98 3.06 2.43
C LEU A 90 -7.60 2.60 3.76
N VAL A 91 -7.61 1.30 4.03
CA VAL A 91 -8.12 0.74 5.29
C VAL A 91 -7.29 1.28 6.47
N HIS A 92 -5.98 1.29 6.36
CA HIS A 92 -5.11 1.75 7.42
C HIS A 92 -5.36 3.23 7.75
N HIS A 93 -5.40 4.10 6.75
CA HIS A 93 -5.55 5.54 6.95
C HIS A 93 -7.00 5.91 7.32
N PHE A 94 -8.00 5.43 6.57
CA PHE A 94 -9.38 5.87 6.75
C PHE A 94 -10.19 5.09 7.78
N LEU A 95 -9.77 3.87 8.12
CA LEU A 95 -10.45 3.07 9.15
C LEU A 95 -9.59 2.96 10.40
N VAL A 96 -8.38 2.39 10.30
CA VAL A 96 -7.61 2.06 11.51
C VAL A 96 -7.07 3.31 12.20
N LEU A 97 -6.27 4.13 11.53
CA LEU A 97 -5.71 5.35 12.09
C LEU A 97 -6.79 6.34 12.46
N TRP A 98 -7.83 6.49 11.64
CA TRP A 98 -8.93 7.40 11.96
C TRP A 98 -9.67 7.00 13.24
N VAL A 99 -10.03 5.72 13.41
CA VAL A 99 -10.73 5.24 14.62
C VAL A 99 -9.82 5.28 15.86
N THR A 100 -8.54 4.98 15.72
CA THR A 100 -7.62 4.85 16.87
C THR A 100 -6.92 6.14 17.27
N THR A 101 -6.66 7.04 16.34
CA THR A 101 -5.90 8.28 16.56
C THR A 101 -6.69 9.56 16.28
N GLY A 102 -7.88 9.45 15.67
CA GLY A 102 -8.70 10.59 15.27
C GLY A 102 -8.21 11.30 14.00
N SER A 103 -7.13 10.84 13.37
CA SER A 103 -6.56 11.43 12.15
C SER A 103 -6.17 10.35 11.13
N PRO A 104 -6.48 10.53 9.84
CA PRO A 104 -6.06 9.61 8.80
C PRO A 104 -4.60 9.79 8.38
N GLN A 105 -3.89 10.83 8.82
CA GLN A 105 -2.45 11.03 8.54
C GLN A 105 -2.05 10.92 7.05
N LEU A 106 -2.79 11.59 6.16
CA LEU A 106 -2.58 11.59 4.69
C LEU A 106 -1.68 12.74 4.20
N ASP A 107 -0.76 13.21 5.04
CA ASP A 107 0.10 14.32 4.68
C ASP A 107 1.01 13.94 3.51
N LEU A 108 0.93 14.67 2.40
CA LEU A 108 1.79 14.44 1.22
C LEU A 108 3.27 14.69 1.52
N LEU A 109 3.55 15.58 2.47
CA LEU A 109 4.89 15.99 2.85
C LEU A 109 5.17 15.63 4.30
N TYR A 110 6.44 15.33 4.60
CA TYR A 110 6.88 15.28 5.99
C TYR A 110 6.69 16.67 6.64
N PRO A 111 6.16 16.74 7.88
CA PRO A 111 6.02 17.99 8.60
C PRO A 111 7.39 18.63 8.77
N LYS A 112 7.45 19.95 8.58
CA LYS A 112 8.66 20.72 8.84
C LYS A 112 8.79 20.85 10.36
N ASN A 113 9.87 20.30 10.89
CA ASN A 113 10.30 20.58 12.26
C ASN A 113 10.86 22.00 12.36
#